data_AF-A0A085MPL2-F1
#
_entry.id   AF-A0A085MPL2-F1
#
_cell.length_a   1.000
_cell.length_b   1.000
_cell.length_c   1.000
_cell.angle_alpha   90.00
_cell.angle_beta   90.00
_cell.angle_gamma   90.00
#
_symmetry.space_group_name_H-M   'P 1'
#
loop_
_entity.id
_entity.type
_entity.pdbx_description
1 polymer ?
#
loop_
_entity_poly.entity_id
_entity_poly.type
_entity_poly.pdbx_seq_one_letter_code
_entity_poly.pdbx_strand_id
1 'polypeptide(L)'
;MRLHMARAHATAFNESLSRRKNYRWSDEERQILAQLEATFNNQAQSNAEVNKFIQSQLKDLYGITRSIDSIKGQRKYVRHREAVASLMAQQGRTA
;
A
#
# COMPACT_ATOMS: atom_id res chain seq x y z
N MET A 1 -15.21 12.98 23.64
CA MET A 1 -16.06 11.91 23.09
C MET A 1 -17.49 12.41 22.95
N ARG A 2 -18.16 12.22 21.79
CA ARG A 2 -19.56 12.64 21.56
C ARG A 2 -20.49 11.41 21.45
N LEU A 3 -20.58 10.65 22.55
CA LEU A 3 -21.33 9.39 22.61
C LEU A 3 -22.85 9.59 22.41
N HIS A 4 -23.38 10.73 22.87
CA HIS A 4 -24.81 11.03 22.81
C HIS A 4 -25.31 11.27 21.37
N MET A 5 -24.49 11.92 20.54
CA MET A 5 -24.80 12.16 19.12
C MET A 5 -24.79 10.85 18.31
N ALA A 6 -23.85 9.94 18.58
CA ALA A 6 -23.76 8.65 17.90
C ALA A 6 -25.00 7.75 18.14
N ARG A 7 -25.66 7.88 19.30
CA ARG A 7 -26.84 7.06 19.66
C ARG A 7 -28.18 7.69 19.27
N ALA A 8 -28.34 9.00 19.45
CA ALA A 8 -29.64 9.67 19.22
C ALA A 8 -29.84 10.13 17.76
N HIS A 9 -28.74 10.44 17.05
CA HIS A 9 -28.78 10.94 15.68
C HIS A 9 -27.68 10.27 14.84
N ALA A 10 -27.74 8.93 14.79
CA ALA A 10 -26.72 8.11 14.12
C ALA A 10 -26.45 8.54 12.67
N THR A 11 -27.49 8.95 11.93
CA THR A 11 -27.39 9.43 10.55
C THR A 11 -26.59 10.73 10.45
N ALA A 12 -26.94 11.75 11.23
CA ALA A 12 -26.24 13.03 11.25
C ALA A 12 -24.80 12.91 11.78
N PHE A 13 -24.56 12.00 12.75
CA PHE A 13 -23.22 11.69 13.22
C PHE A 13 -22.38 11.01 12.12
N ASN A 14 -22.92 10.02 11.42
CA ASN A 14 -22.24 9.36 10.31
C ASN A 14 -21.95 10.29 9.13
N GLU A 15 -22.84 11.25 8.85
CA GLU A 15 -22.62 12.29 7.85
C GLU A 15 -21.55 13.32 8.27
N SER A 16 -21.42 13.56 9.58
CA SER A 16 -20.37 14.42 10.13
C SER A 16 -18.98 13.78 10.12
N LEU A 17 -18.91 12.45 10.00
CA LEU A 17 -17.64 11.77 9.80
C LEU A 17 -17.13 12.10 8.40
N SER A 18 -15.92 12.64 8.32
CA SER A 18 -15.23 12.79 7.04
C SER A 18 -15.22 11.43 6.34
N ARG A 19 -15.95 11.30 5.21
CA ARG A 19 -15.97 10.08 4.42
C ARG A 19 -14.53 9.70 4.13
N ARG A 20 -14.03 8.61 4.71
CA ARG A 20 -12.70 8.12 4.37
C ARG A 20 -12.75 7.75 2.89
N LYS A 21 -12.16 8.59 2.04
CA LYS A 21 -11.95 8.22 0.64
C LYS A 21 -11.10 6.96 0.69
N ASN A 22 -11.70 5.82 0.40
CA ASN A 22 -10.97 4.59 0.07
C ASN A 22 -10.27 4.87 -1.26
N TYR A 23 -9.13 5.56 -1.20
CA TYR A 23 -8.37 5.89 -2.38
C TYR A 23 -7.93 4.56 -2.99
N ARG A 24 -8.48 4.20 -4.14
CA ARG A 24 -8.07 2.99 -4.85
C ARG A 24 -6.61 3.16 -5.26
N TRP A 25 -5.88 2.05 -5.34
CA TRP A 25 -4.53 2.09 -5.93
C TRP A 25 -4.65 2.49 -7.39
N SER A 26 -3.99 3.57 -7.80
CA SER A 26 -3.82 3.91 -9.21
C SER A 26 -2.86 2.92 -9.87
N ASP A 27 -2.85 2.86 -11.19
CA ASP A 27 -1.92 1.97 -11.90
C ASP A 27 -0.46 2.40 -11.74
N GLU A 28 -0.21 3.71 -11.68
CA GLU A 28 1.12 4.27 -11.37
C GLU A 28 1.61 3.85 -9.97
N GLU A 29 0.76 3.97 -8.94
CA GLU A 29 1.12 3.54 -7.58
C GLU A 29 1.47 2.04 -7.54
N ARG A 30 0.77 1.22 -8.33
CA ARG A 30 1.04 -0.23 -8.43
C ARG A 30 2.37 -0.50 -9.11
N GLN A 31 2.70 0.24 -10.16
CA GLN A 31 3.99 0.12 -10.85
C GLN A 31 5.15 0.52 -9.93
N ILE A 32 5.02 1.64 -9.22
CA ILE A 32 6.01 2.09 -8.23
C ILE A 32 6.19 1.04 -7.13
N LEU A 33 5.09 0.49 -6.60
CA LEU A 33 5.13 -0.57 -5.60
C LEU A 33 5.93 -1.78 -6.09
N ALA A 34 5.67 -2.25 -7.31
CA ALA A 34 6.36 -3.40 -7.89
C ALA A 34 7.86 -3.12 -8.09
N GLN A 35 8.21 -1.90 -8.52
CA GLN A 35 9.60 -1.50 -8.69
C GLN A 35 10.39 -1.45 -7.38
N LEU A 36 9.78 -0.91 -6.32
CA LEU A 36 10.39 -0.85 -4.99
C LEU A 36 10.59 -2.26 -4.40
N GLU A 37 9.59 -3.13 -4.56
CA GLU A 37 9.69 -4.52 -4.10
C GLU A 37 10.75 -5.31 -4.86
N ALA A 38 10.77 -5.23 -6.20
CA ALA A 38 11.79 -5.89 -7.03
C ALA A 38 13.22 -5.46 -6.67
N THR A 39 13.39 -4.21 -6.24
CA THR A 39 14.68 -3.68 -5.82
C THR A 39 15.10 -4.29 -4.47
N PHE A 40 14.19 -4.29 -3.50
CA PHE A 40 14.48 -4.70 -2.12
C PHE A 40 14.52 -6.22 -1.92
N ASN A 41 13.76 -7.00 -2.69
CA ASN A 41 13.65 -8.46 -2.52
C ASN A 41 14.99 -9.20 -2.73
N ASN A 42 15.96 -8.59 -3.43
CA ASN A 42 17.31 -9.16 -3.60
C ASN A 42 18.12 -9.25 -2.30
N GLN A 43 17.67 -8.63 -1.21
CA GLN A 43 18.42 -8.55 0.04
C GLN A 43 18.03 -9.64 1.05
N ALA A 44 17.24 -10.65 0.66
CA ALA A 44 16.79 -11.76 1.53
C ALA A 44 16.21 -11.29 2.88
N GLN A 45 15.32 -10.29 2.84
CA GLN A 45 14.76 -9.65 4.03
C GLN A 45 13.39 -10.21 4.42
N SER A 46 12.99 -10.03 5.68
CA SER A 46 11.67 -10.46 6.13
C SER A 46 10.55 -9.64 5.46
N ASN A 47 9.38 -10.24 5.26
CA ASN A 47 8.21 -9.53 4.70
C ASN A 47 7.83 -8.27 5.50
N ALA A 48 8.10 -8.23 6.80
CA ALA A 48 7.85 -7.06 7.64
C ALA A 48 8.78 -5.90 7.27
N GLU A 49 10.05 -6.18 7.02
CA GLU A 49 11.04 -5.20 6.58
C GLU A 49 10.75 -4.69 5.19
N VAL A 50 10.39 -5.57 4.26
CA VAL A 50 9.96 -5.16 2.90
C VAL A 50 8.81 -4.15 2.97
N ASN A 51 7.80 -4.41 3.80
CA ASN A 51 6.65 -3.51 3.92
C ASN A 51 7.03 -2.16 4.54
N LYS A 52 7.91 -2.14 5.56
CA LYS A 52 8.40 -0.90 6.18
C LYS A 52 9.22 -0.08 5.18
N PHE A 53 10.12 -0.73 4.45
CA PHE A 53 10.92 -0.11 3.41
C PHE A 53 10.02 0.53 2.34
N ILE A 54 9.12 -0.26 1.75
CA ILE A 54 8.18 0.23 0.73
C ILE A 54 7.38 1.43 1.24
N GLN A 55 6.88 1.37 2.48
CA GLN A 55 6.08 2.46 3.04
C GLN A 55 6.90 3.76 3.17
N SER A 56 8.14 3.68 3.66
CA SER A 56 9.03 4.85 3.70
C SER A 56 9.30 5.38 2.30
N GLN A 57 9.70 4.51 1.36
CA GLN A 57 10.06 4.95 0.00
C GLN A 57 8.88 5.55 -0.77
N LEU A 58 7.66 5.00 -0.64
CA LEU A 58 6.46 5.58 -1.23
C LEU A 58 6.24 7.02 -0.74
N LYS A 59 6.44 7.26 0.56
CA LYS A 59 6.29 8.59 1.16
C LYS A 59 7.42 9.53 0.75
N ASP A 60 8.66 9.08 0.91
CA ASP A 60 9.85 9.92 0.83
C ASP A 60 10.18 10.29 -0.63
N LEU A 61 10.00 9.36 -1.58
CA LEU A 61 10.33 9.59 -2.98
C LEU A 61 9.14 10.06 -3.83
N TYR A 62 7.93 9.63 -3.49
CA TYR A 62 6.75 9.84 -4.34
C TYR A 62 5.61 10.61 -3.65
N GLY A 63 5.75 10.97 -2.37
CA GLY A 63 4.69 11.64 -1.61
C GLY A 63 3.43 10.78 -1.38
N ILE A 64 3.50 9.49 -1.69
CA ILE A 64 2.37 8.57 -1.62
C ILE A 64 2.26 8.01 -0.19
N THR A 65 1.12 8.27 0.47
CA THR A 65 0.87 7.76 1.82
C THR A 65 -0.08 6.56 1.77
N ARG A 66 0.45 5.36 2.05
CA ARG A 66 -0.31 4.12 2.18
C ARG A 66 -0.04 3.45 3.53
N SER A 67 -1.08 2.83 4.11
CA SER A 67 -0.89 2.01 5.31
C SER A 67 -0.18 0.71 4.98
N ILE A 68 0.50 0.13 5.97
CA ILE A 68 1.15 -1.18 5.84
C ILE A 68 0.14 -2.25 5.42
N ASP A 69 -1.08 -2.23 5.95
CA ASP A 69 -2.12 -3.20 5.58
C ASP A 69 -2.58 -3.04 4.14
N SER A 70 -2.63 -1.80 3.63
CA SER A 70 -2.95 -1.54 2.23
C SER A 70 -1.85 -2.08 1.31
N ILE A 71 -0.58 -1.86 1.67
CA ILE A 71 0.59 -2.37 0.94
C ILE A 71 0.57 -3.91 0.94
N LYS A 72 0.41 -4.54 2.12
CA LYS A 72 0.27 -5.99 2.25
C LYS A 72 -0.84 -6.54 1.37
N GLY A 73 -2.01 -5.90 1.39
CA GLY A 73 -3.15 -6.27 0.56
C GLY A 73 -2.81 -6.24 -0.92
N GLN A 74 -2.16 -5.18 -1.38
CA GLN A 74 -1.78 -5.03 -2.79
C GLN A 74 -0.74 -6.07 -3.23
N ARG A 75 0.25 -6.35 -2.39
CA ARG A 75 1.32 -7.34 -2.67
C ARG A 75 0.82 -8.78 -2.83
N LYS A 76 -0.33 -9.11 -2.24
CA LYS A 76 -0.94 -10.45 -2.35
C LYS A 76 -1.50 -10.74 -3.73
N TYR A 77 -1.83 -9.72 -4.54
CA TYR A 77 -2.40 -9.94 -5.85
C TYR A 77 -1.41 -10.64 -6.79
N VAL A 78 -1.91 -11.61 -7.56
CA VAL A 78 -1.11 -12.37 -8.55
C VAL A 78 -0.46 -11.42 -9.55
N ARG A 79 -1.25 -10.49 -10.11
CA ARG A 79 -0.76 -9.47 -11.04
C ARG A 79 0.42 -8.65 -10.50
N HIS A 80 0.42 -8.39 -9.19
CA HIS A 80 1.53 -7.68 -8.55
C HIS A 80 2.79 -8.53 -8.53
N ARG A 81 2.68 -9.80 -8.11
CA ARG A 81 3.81 -10.75 -8.09
C ARG A 81 4.40 -10.99 -9.47
N GLU A 82 3.55 -11.10 -10.50
CA GLU A 82 3.97 -11.23 -11.89
C GLU A 82 4.74 -9.99 -12.37
N ALA A 83 4.28 -8.79 -12.00
CA ALA A 83 4.98 -7.55 -12.32
C ALA A 83 6.36 -7.48 -11.64
N VAL A 84 6.44 -7.85 -10.36
CA VAL A 84 7.72 -7.92 -9.63
C VAL A 84 8.67 -8.93 -10.29
N ALA A 85 8.21 -10.15 -10.57
CA ALA A 85 9.03 -11.17 -11.22
C ALA A 85 9.53 -10.72 -12.61
N SER A 86 8.66 -10.07 -13.38
CA SER A 86 9.01 -9.52 -14.70
C SER A 86 10.09 -8.43 -14.59
N LEU A 87 9.97 -7.53 -13.60
CA LEU A 87 10.96 -6.50 -13.35
C LEU A 87 12.30 -7.08 -12.87
N MET A 88 12.27 -8.09 -12.00
CA MET A 88 13.49 -8.78 -11.56
C MET A 88 14.19 -9.46 -12.74
N ALA A 89 13.45 -10.18 -13.59
CA ALA A 89 14.00 -10.82 -14.78
C ALA A 89 14.64 -9.80 -15.76
N GLN A 90 13.99 -8.66 -16.00
CA GLN A 90 14.55 -7.58 -16.83
C GLN A 90 15.84 -6.99 -16.26
N GLN A 91 15.98 -6.97 -14.94
CA GLN A 91 17.16 -6.48 -14.24
C GLN A 91 18.28 -7.53 -14.12
N GLY A 92 18.11 -8.73 -14.71
CA GLY A 92 19.06 -9.85 -14.57
C GLY A 92 19.08 -10.43 -13.15
N ARG A 93 18.01 -10.20 -12.37
CA ARG A 93 17.86 -10.62 -10.97
C ARG A 93 16.88 -11.80 -10.92
N THR A 94 17.24 -12.87 -10.23
CA THR A 94 16.32 -14.00 -10.01
C THR A 94 15.50 -13.78 -8.76
N ALA A 95 14.20 -14.08 -8.85
CA ALA A 95 13.20 -13.89 -7.79
C ALA A 95 13.44 -14.75 -6.54
#